data_AF-A0A8D5U7J2-F1
#
_entry.id   AF-A0A8D5U7J2-F1
#
_cell.length_a   1.000
_cell.length_b   1.000
_cell.length_c   1.000
_cell.angle_alpha   90.00
_cell.angle_beta   90.00
_cell.angle_gamma   90.00
#
_symmetry.space_group_name_H-M   'P 1'
#
loop_
_entity.id
_entity.type
_entity.pdbx_description
1 polymer ?
#
loop_
_entity_poly.entity_id
_entity_poly.type
_entity_poly.pdbx_seq_one_letter_code
_entity_poly.pdbx_strand_id
1 'polypeptide(L)'
;MFISIIYIVLISFLFNFLLYLWYKFYLSPKMIEAIGMIRKYEDRLSSITSNKRRNKVMRAVSTEVQTYTNKLRNYMFFQSFTVIIVYMVGLILVLNYITPPYALFPYASILTPPVDGKPEINNLFIYILSFLLFTPLSLRRPKVL
;
A
#
# COMPACT_ATOMS: atom_id res chain seq x y z
N MET A 1 -16.58 -24.52 6.54
CA MET A 1 -16.40 -24.11 5.12
C MET A 1 -16.68 -22.62 4.89
N PHE A 2 -17.81 -22.04 5.36
CA PHE A 2 -17.98 -20.57 5.43
C PHE A 2 -16.94 -19.88 6.33
N ILE A 3 -16.54 -20.59 7.38
CA ILE A 3 -15.50 -20.21 8.34
C ILE A 3 -14.15 -19.92 7.65
N SER A 4 -13.78 -20.68 6.60
CA SER A 4 -12.51 -20.49 5.88
C SER A 4 -12.49 -19.18 5.09
N ILE A 5 -13.62 -18.81 4.44
CA ILE A 5 -13.78 -17.52 3.76
C ILE A 5 -13.65 -16.38 4.78
N ILE A 6 -14.34 -16.51 5.92
CA ILE A 6 -14.26 -15.51 7.00
C ILE A 6 -12.83 -15.36 7.50
N TYR A 7 -12.08 -16.45 7.71
CA TYR A 7 -10.69 -16.38 8.14
C TYR A 7 -9.80 -15.70 7.10
N ILE A 8 -9.95 -16.02 5.81
CA ILE A 8 -9.18 -15.35 4.74
C ILE A 8 -9.47 -13.85 4.75
N VAL A 9 -10.75 -13.45 4.78
CA VAL A 9 -11.17 -12.05 4.81
C VAL A 9 -10.63 -11.34 6.06
N LEU A 10 -10.71 -11.98 7.23
CA LEU A 10 -10.23 -11.42 8.49
C LEU A 10 -8.71 -11.24 8.50
N ILE A 11 -7.96 -12.21 8.00
CA ILE A 11 -6.49 -12.13 7.88
C ILE A 11 -6.11 -11.01 6.91
N SER A 12 -6.75 -10.96 5.73
CA SER A 12 -6.53 -9.89 4.76
C SER A 12 -6.86 -8.51 5.34
N PHE A 13 -7.95 -8.39 6.10
CA PHE A 13 -8.32 -7.16 6.79
C PHE A 13 -7.29 -6.77 7.85
N LEU A 14 -6.92 -7.69 8.74
CA LEU A 14 -5.96 -7.45 9.82
C LEU A 14 -4.60 -7.02 9.28
N PHE A 15 -4.09 -7.67 8.25
CA PHE A 15 -2.83 -7.28 7.63
C PHE A 15 -2.88 -5.90 6.98
N ASN A 16 -3.95 -5.58 6.25
CA ASN A 16 -4.13 -4.25 5.69
C ASN A 16 -4.33 -3.19 6.78
N PHE A 17 -4.98 -3.54 7.88
CA PHE A 17 -5.16 -2.66 9.03
C PHE A 17 -3.84 -2.38 9.75
N LEU A 18 -3.01 -3.41 9.99
CA LEU A 18 -1.67 -3.24 10.56
C LEU A 18 -0.76 -2.40 9.64
N LEU A 19 -0.80 -2.66 8.33
CA LEU A 19 -0.11 -1.82 7.34
C LEU A 19 -0.58 -0.37 7.39
N TYR A 20 -1.89 -0.15 7.52
CA TYR A 20 -2.45 1.19 7.66
C TYR A 20 -1.97 1.89 8.94
N LEU A 21 -1.95 1.20 10.09
CA LEU A 21 -1.44 1.78 11.34
C LEU A 21 0.04 2.12 11.22
N TRP A 22 0.85 1.20 10.67
CA TRP A 22 2.26 1.44 10.41
C TRP A 22 2.47 2.64 9.48
N TYR A 23 1.73 2.72 8.38
CA TYR A 23 1.75 3.89 7.50
C TYR A 23 1.38 5.17 8.25
N LYS A 24 0.28 5.17 9.00
CA LYS A 24 -0.25 6.35 9.69
C LYS A 24 0.70 6.90 10.75
N PHE A 25 1.30 6.03 11.56
CA PHE A 25 2.11 6.45 12.70
C PHE A 25 3.59 6.63 12.36
N TYR A 26 4.12 5.86 11.41
CA TYR A 26 5.54 5.89 11.10
C TYR A 26 5.86 6.63 9.80
N LEU A 27 5.17 6.30 8.71
CA LEU A 27 5.54 6.78 7.38
C LEU A 27 4.93 8.14 7.05
N SER A 28 3.67 8.34 7.39
CA SER A 28 2.91 9.55 7.06
C SER A 28 3.55 10.82 7.63
N PRO A 29 3.97 10.89 8.91
CA PRO A 29 4.63 12.07 9.45
C PRO A 29 5.94 12.40 8.72
N LYS A 30 6.75 11.37 8.41
CA LYS A 30 8.03 11.53 7.70
C LYS A 30 7.85 12.03 6.26
N MET A 31 6.81 11.55 5.59
CA MET A 31 6.47 12.01 4.24
C MET A 31 5.97 13.46 4.26
N ILE A 32 5.11 13.82 5.22
CA ILE A 32 4.60 15.19 5.39
C ILE A 32 5.75 16.16 5.69
N GLU A 33 6.69 15.79 6.56
CA GLU A 33 7.87 16.60 6.86
C GLU A 33 8.74 16.84 5.62
N ALA A 34 9.01 15.78 4.84
CA ALA A 34 9.78 15.91 3.60
C ALA A 34 9.09 16.82 2.57
N ILE A 35 7.76 16.69 2.42
CA ILE A 35 6.96 17.55 1.54
C ILE A 35 6.98 19.00 2.04
N GLY A 36 6.83 19.22 3.35
CA GLY A 36 6.87 20.56 3.95
C GLY A 36 8.20 21.27 3.71
N MET A 37 9.32 20.53 3.80
CA MET A 37 10.64 21.07 3.48
C MET A 37 10.77 21.42 2.00
N ILE A 38 10.34 20.54 1.09
CA ILE A 38 10.32 20.84 -0.35
C ILE A 38 9.55 22.13 -0.64
N ARG A 39 8.34 22.27 -0.08
CA ARG A 39 7.49 23.45 -0.26
C ARG A 39 8.16 24.73 0.27
N LYS A 40 8.80 24.67 1.45
CA LYS A 40 9.53 25.81 2.03
C LYS A 40 10.66 26.29 1.12
N TYR A 41 11.35 25.37 0.44
CA TYR A 41 12.39 25.71 -0.53
C TYR A 41 11.80 26.31 -1.81
N GLU A 42 10.69 25.78 -2.30
CA GLU A 42 9.96 26.32 -3.46
C GLU A 42 9.43 27.74 -3.19
N ASP A 43 8.84 27.98 -2.02
CA ASP A 43 8.33 29.30 -1.59
C ASP A 43 9.48 30.33 -1.45
N ARG A 44 10.64 29.89 -0.96
CA ARG A 44 11.84 30.74 -0.91
C ARG A 44 12.35 31.10 -2.31
N LEU A 45 12.19 30.20 -3.28
CA LEU A 45 12.58 30.42 -4.66
C LEU A 45 11.59 31.34 -5.40
N SER A 46 10.29 31.23 -5.11
CA SER A 46 9.24 32.03 -5.74
C SER A 46 9.22 33.48 -5.23
N SER A 47 9.63 33.73 -3.98
CA SER A 47 9.72 35.08 -3.40
C SER A 47 10.86 35.94 -3.96
N ILE A 48 11.78 35.38 -4.76
CA ILE A 48 12.90 36.13 -5.35
C ILE A 48 12.49 36.67 -6.73
N THR A 49 12.24 37.97 -6.81
CA THR A 49 11.85 38.67 -8.05
C THR A 49 12.98 38.79 -9.09
N SER A 50 14.25 38.84 -8.66
CA SER A 50 15.40 38.94 -9.58
C SER A 50 15.81 37.58 -10.13
N ASN A 51 15.68 37.38 -11.45
CA ASN A 51 16.08 36.15 -12.14
C ASN A 51 17.55 35.74 -11.90
N LYS A 52 18.47 36.72 -11.83
CA LYS A 52 19.90 36.44 -11.59
C LYS A 52 20.15 35.90 -10.18
N ARG A 53 19.49 36.47 -9.15
CA ARG A 53 19.56 35.98 -7.77
C ARG A 53 18.84 34.64 -7.61
N ARG A 54 17.68 34.48 -8.26
CA ARG A 54 16.90 33.25 -8.27
C ARG A 54 17.72 32.07 -8.80
N ASN A 55 18.41 32.22 -9.93
CA ASN A 55 19.26 31.15 -10.49
C ASN A 55 20.43 30.76 -9.58
N LYS A 56 21.04 31.74 -8.87
CA LYS A 56 22.12 31.46 -7.91
C LYS A 56 21.61 30.67 -6.70
N VAL A 57 20.47 31.08 -6.15
CA VAL A 57 19.83 30.39 -5.00
C VAL A 57 19.30 29.02 -5.42
N MET A 58 18.74 28.90 -6.62
CA MET A 58 18.26 27.63 -7.17
C MET A 58 19.36 26.57 -7.19
N ARG A 59 20.57 26.91 -7.64
CA ARG A 59 21.70 25.96 -7.64
C ARG A 59 22.14 25.54 -6.25
N ALA A 60 22.01 26.42 -5.25
CA ALA A 60 22.34 26.10 -3.87
C ALA A 60 21.25 25.26 -3.18
N VAL A 61 19.98 25.50 -3.52
CA VAL A 61 18.81 24.84 -2.94
C VAL A 61 18.44 23.55 -3.66
N SER A 62 18.84 23.39 -4.94
CA SER A 62 18.49 22.22 -5.76
C SER A 62 19.02 20.92 -5.18
N THR A 63 20.20 20.94 -4.55
CA THR A 63 20.78 19.77 -3.88
C THR A 63 19.96 19.37 -2.64
N GLU A 64 19.51 20.35 -1.86
CA GLU A 64 18.66 20.12 -0.69
C GLU A 64 17.28 19.62 -1.10
N VAL A 65 16.63 20.27 -2.07
CA VAL A 65 15.34 19.81 -2.63
C VAL A 65 15.46 18.39 -3.17
N GLN A 66 16.50 18.10 -3.96
CA GLN A 66 16.75 16.76 -4.48
C GLN A 66 16.90 15.72 -3.36
N THR A 67 17.53 16.10 -2.25
CA THR A 67 17.69 15.22 -1.08
C THR A 67 16.34 14.89 -0.45
N TYR A 68 15.46 15.89 -0.24
CA TYR A 68 14.12 15.63 0.32
C TYR A 68 13.22 14.88 -0.68
N THR A 69 13.32 15.15 -1.98
CA THR A 69 12.61 14.40 -3.02
C THR A 69 13.05 12.94 -3.05
N ASN A 70 14.35 12.67 -2.94
CA ASN A 70 14.88 11.31 -2.83
C ASN A 70 14.40 10.62 -1.54
N LYS A 71 14.36 11.32 -0.40
CA LYS A 71 13.79 10.80 0.85
C LYS A 71 12.33 10.43 0.68
N LEU A 72 11.51 11.30 0.09
CA LEU A 72 10.10 11.04 -0.19
C LEU A 72 9.92 9.82 -1.10
N ARG A 73 10.71 9.72 -2.16
CA ARG A 73 10.72 8.56 -3.07
C ARG A 73 11.06 7.26 -2.32
N ASN A 74 12.07 7.30 -1.46
CA ASN A 74 12.46 6.14 -0.65
C ASN A 74 11.35 5.73 0.32
N TYR A 75 10.64 6.68 0.94
CA TYR A 75 9.48 6.36 1.78
C TYR A 75 8.36 5.71 0.97
N MET A 76 8.02 6.25 -0.20
CA MET A 76 7.01 5.63 -1.09
C MET A 76 7.43 4.22 -1.54
N PHE A 77 8.71 4.02 -1.86
CA PHE A 77 9.23 2.70 -2.20
C PHE A 77 9.12 1.73 -1.01
N PHE A 78 9.50 2.17 0.19
CA PHE A 78 9.41 1.37 1.40
C PHE A 78 7.97 0.99 1.73
N GLN A 79 7.01 1.90 1.50
CA GLN A 79 5.57 1.60 1.61
C GLN A 79 5.17 0.45 0.69
N SER A 80 5.43 0.59 -0.61
CA SER A 80 5.08 -0.42 -1.61
C SER A 80 5.75 -1.76 -1.35
N PHE A 81 7.03 -1.74 -0.96
CA PHE A 81 7.79 -2.93 -0.65
C PHE A 81 7.23 -3.67 0.58
N THR A 82 6.86 -2.93 1.63
CA THR A 82 6.26 -3.50 2.85
C THR A 82 4.90 -4.14 2.54
N VAL A 83 4.09 -3.51 1.69
CA VAL A 83 2.80 -4.08 1.24
C VAL A 83 3.01 -5.41 0.51
N ILE A 84 4.00 -5.50 -0.38
CA ILE A 84 4.32 -6.74 -1.10
C ILE A 84 4.78 -7.84 -0.13
N ILE A 85 5.66 -7.52 0.83
CA ILE A 85 6.12 -8.50 1.82
C ILE A 85 4.94 -9.05 2.61
N VAL A 86 4.09 -8.18 3.15
CA VAL A 86 2.92 -8.60 3.94
C VAL A 86 1.96 -9.44 3.10
N TYR A 87 1.78 -9.09 1.82
CA TYR A 87 0.98 -9.89 0.91
C TYR A 87 1.54 -11.30 0.71
N MET A 88 2.86 -11.43 0.51
CA MET A 88 3.51 -12.74 0.35
C MET A 88 3.42 -13.58 1.62
N VAL A 89 3.62 -12.95 2.79
CA VAL A 89 3.45 -13.64 4.08
C VAL A 89 2.02 -14.13 4.26
N GLY A 90 1.02 -13.29 3.97
CA GLY A 90 -0.38 -13.70 4.07
C GLY A 90 -0.76 -14.80 3.06
N LEU A 91 -0.18 -14.80 1.87
CA LEU A 91 -0.39 -15.86 0.88
C LEU A 91 0.12 -17.20 1.40
N ILE A 92 1.34 -17.22 1.96
CA ILE A 92 1.93 -18.43 2.55
C ILE A 92 1.05 -18.95 3.69
N LEU A 93 0.53 -18.06 4.54
CA LEU A 93 -0.37 -18.44 5.63
C LEU A 93 -1.66 -19.07 5.13
N VAL A 94 -2.31 -18.46 4.13
CA VAL A 94 -3.56 -18.98 3.58
C VAL A 94 -3.38 -20.33 2.91
N LEU A 95 -2.29 -20.52 2.15
CA LEU A 95 -2.06 -21.77 1.42
C LEU A 95 -1.69 -22.95 2.33
N ASN A 96 -0.95 -22.70 3.42
CA ASN A 96 -0.44 -23.78 4.27
C ASN A 96 -1.33 -24.08 5.49
N TYR A 97 -2.09 -23.09 6.00
CA TYR A 97 -2.79 -23.22 7.28
C TYR A 97 -4.32 -23.17 7.17
N ILE A 98 -4.89 -22.84 6.00
CA ILE A 98 -6.35 -22.81 5.81
C ILE A 98 -6.78 -24.03 4.99
N THR A 99 -7.21 -25.09 5.69
CA THR A 99 -7.83 -26.28 5.11
C THR A 99 -9.35 -26.29 5.36
N PRO A 100 -10.18 -26.78 4.42
CA PRO A 100 -9.86 -27.29 3.08
C PRO A 100 -9.37 -26.20 2.10
N PRO A 101 -8.62 -26.56 1.04
CA PRO A 101 -8.04 -25.62 0.07
C PRO A 101 -9.06 -24.94 -0.85
N TYR A 102 -10.32 -25.37 -0.75
CA TYR A 102 -11.46 -24.83 -1.48
C TYR A 102 -12.55 -24.40 -0.52
N ALA A 103 -13.28 -23.36 -0.90
CA ALA A 103 -14.51 -22.94 -0.23
C ALA A 103 -15.71 -23.14 -1.15
N LEU A 104 -16.84 -23.56 -0.57
CA LEU A 104 -18.09 -23.70 -1.30
C LEU A 104 -18.57 -22.33 -1.77
N PHE A 105 -18.93 -22.25 -3.04
CA PHE A 105 -19.52 -21.08 -3.65
C PHE A 105 -21.01 -21.32 -3.89
N PRO A 106 -21.88 -20.34 -3.61
CA PRO A 106 -23.33 -20.54 -3.72
C PRO A 106 -23.85 -20.67 -5.17
N TYR A 107 -23.04 -20.32 -6.17
CA TYR A 107 -23.42 -20.34 -7.57
C TYR A 107 -22.36 -21.04 -8.42
N ALA A 108 -22.76 -21.80 -9.45
CA ALA A 108 -21.84 -22.31 -10.44
C ALA A 108 -21.46 -21.20 -11.43
N SER A 109 -20.16 -21.02 -11.68
CA SER A 109 -19.62 -20.09 -12.67
C SER A 109 -18.34 -20.65 -13.29
N ILE A 110 -17.85 -20.03 -14.37
CA ILE A 110 -16.57 -20.41 -15.01
C ILE A 110 -15.41 -20.41 -14.00
N LEU A 111 -15.49 -19.55 -12.97
CA LEU A 111 -14.48 -19.42 -11.91
C LEU A 111 -14.70 -20.40 -10.73
N THR A 112 -15.79 -21.17 -10.75
CA THR A 112 -16.20 -22.07 -9.65
C THR A 112 -16.68 -23.42 -10.19
N PRO A 113 -15.79 -24.20 -10.84
CA PRO A 113 -16.14 -25.52 -11.33
C PRO A 113 -16.59 -26.40 -10.15
N PRO A 114 -17.58 -27.29 -10.35
CA PRO A 114 -18.05 -28.15 -9.29
C PRO A 114 -17.01 -29.23 -8.96
N VAL A 115 -16.70 -29.36 -7.67
CA VAL A 115 -15.94 -30.47 -7.10
C VAL A 115 -16.92 -31.26 -6.24
N ASP A 116 -17.00 -32.58 -6.42
CA ASP A 116 -18.00 -33.44 -5.77
C ASP A 116 -19.46 -32.94 -5.90
N GLY A 117 -19.79 -32.34 -7.05
CA GLY A 117 -21.14 -31.86 -7.37
C GLY A 117 -21.52 -30.53 -6.72
N LYS A 118 -20.61 -29.86 -6.00
CA LYS A 118 -20.84 -28.54 -5.42
C LYS A 118 -19.89 -27.50 -6.03
N PRO A 119 -20.35 -26.28 -6.36
CA PRO A 119 -19.46 -25.25 -6.86
C PRO A 119 -18.42 -24.87 -5.81
N GLU A 120 -17.14 -24.86 -6.18
CA GLU A 120 -16.05 -24.57 -5.25
C GLU A 120 -15.09 -23.52 -5.83
N ILE A 121 -14.52 -22.67 -4.96
CA ILE A 121 -13.51 -21.67 -5.30
C ILE A 121 -12.23 -21.90 -4.50
N ASN A 122 -11.08 -21.79 -5.15
CA ASN A 122 -9.78 -21.95 -4.50
C ASN A 122 -9.51 -20.79 -3.53
N ASN A 123 -8.99 -21.11 -2.33
CA ASN A 123 -8.62 -20.14 -1.30
C ASN A 123 -7.67 -19.03 -1.83
N LEU A 124 -6.83 -19.35 -2.81
CA LEU A 124 -5.95 -18.39 -3.49
C LEU A 124 -6.74 -17.26 -4.18
N PHE A 125 -7.82 -17.59 -4.89
CA PHE A 125 -8.66 -16.58 -5.54
C PHE A 125 -9.37 -15.70 -4.52
N ILE A 126 -9.89 -16.30 -3.45
CA ILE A 126 -10.53 -15.56 -2.35
C ILE A 126 -9.54 -14.60 -1.70
N TYR A 127 -8.29 -15.04 -1.48
CA TYR A 127 -7.25 -14.23 -0.89
C TYR A 127 -6.84 -13.05 -1.78
N ILE A 128 -6.65 -13.28 -3.09
CA ILE A 128 -6.33 -12.21 -4.06
C ILE A 128 -7.44 -11.16 -4.07
N LEU A 129 -8.70 -11.59 -4.17
CA LEU A 129 -9.87 -10.68 -4.18
C LEU A 129 -9.98 -9.89 -2.87
N SER A 130 -9.83 -10.57 -1.73
CA SER A 130 -9.88 -9.94 -0.41
C SER A 130 -8.74 -8.92 -0.24
N PHE A 131 -7.55 -9.26 -0.70
CA PHE A 131 -6.41 -8.35 -0.66
C PHE A 131 -6.65 -7.12 -1.54
N LEU A 132 -7.09 -7.29 -2.78
CA LEU A 132 -7.44 -6.18 -3.68
C LEU A 132 -8.50 -5.26 -3.07
N LEU A 133 -9.51 -5.83 -2.41
CA LEU A 133 -10.59 -5.09 -1.76
C LEU A 133 -10.07 -4.22 -0.61
N PHE A 134 -9.07 -4.68 0.15
CA PHE A 134 -8.52 -3.95 1.29
C PHE A 134 -7.23 -3.16 0.99
N THR A 135 -6.60 -3.35 -0.17
CA THR A 135 -5.37 -2.63 -0.58
C THR A 135 -5.53 -1.09 -0.56
N PRO A 136 -6.68 -0.51 -0.91
CA PRO A 136 -6.87 0.95 -0.79
C PRO A 136 -6.71 1.49 0.63
N LEU A 137 -6.90 0.68 1.67
CA LEU A 137 -6.67 1.07 3.08
C LEU A 137 -5.18 1.25 3.38
N SER A 138 -4.32 0.38 2.84
CA SER A 138 -2.89 0.36 3.11
C SER A 138 -2.07 1.32 2.22
N LEU A 139 -2.57 1.63 1.01
CA LEU A 139 -1.94 2.55 0.06
C LEU A 139 -2.43 3.99 0.12
N ARG A 140 -3.07 4.39 1.22
CA ARG A 140 -3.59 5.76 1.36
C ARG A 140 -2.44 6.75 1.24
N ARG A 141 -2.35 7.47 0.11
CA ARG A 141 -1.31 8.48 -0.10
C ARG A 141 -1.56 9.69 0.79
N PRO A 142 -0.53 10.44 1.18
CA PRO A 142 -0.74 11.75 1.77
C PRO A 142 -1.54 12.57 0.75
N LYS A 143 -2.72 13.06 1.16
CA LYS A 143 -3.46 14.02 0.35
C LYS A 143 -2.62 15.30 0.35
N VAL A 144 -1.95 15.55 -0.76
CA VAL A 144 -1.30 16.83 -1.02
C VAL A 144 -2.43 17.87 -1.01
N LEU A 145 -2.42 18.77 -0.04
CA LEU A 145 -3.28 19.95 0.05
C LEU A 145 -2.60 21.12 -0.65
#